data_AF-A0A8C3WHV9-F1
#
_entry.id   AF-A0A8C3WHV9-F1
#
_cell.length_a   1.000
_cell.length_b   1.000
_cell.length_c   1.000
_cell.angle_alpha   90.00
_cell.angle_beta   90.00
_cell.angle_gamma   90.00
#
_symmetry.space_group_name_H-M   'P 1'
#
loop_
_entity.id
_entity.type
_entity.pdbx_description
1 polymer ?
#
loop_
_entity_poly.entity_id
_entity_poly.type
_entity_poly.pdbx_seq_one_letter_code
_entity_poly.pdbx_strand_id
1 'polypeptide(L)'
;MATPTGPRVSCPKADVARALLLGWVLVQVAGATGTTDVIAAYNLTWKSTNFKTILEWEPKPISHVYTVQISAGLGNWKNKCFYTTDTECDVTDETVNVKETYAARVLSFPADAVHAAQEPRFTNAPPFTPYLDTNLGQPTIGSFEQVGTKLNVTVRAARTLVRANGTFLSLRDVFGKDLNYTLYYWRASSTGKKCSSSLERWCSWSSSSSSCCPCVCTSAGRSGQGQVGRRTRPS
;
A
#
# COMPACT_ATOMS: atom_id res chain seq x y z
N MET A 1 58.09 -89.37 10.30
CA MET A 1 56.71 -89.10 10.75
C MET A 1 56.76 -88.61 12.20
N ALA A 2 55.84 -87.71 12.55
CA ALA A 2 55.58 -87.11 13.86
C ALA A 2 56.40 -85.84 14.23
N THR A 3 55.64 -84.75 14.16
CA THR A 3 55.84 -83.32 14.46
C THR A 3 56.05 -83.03 15.96
N PRO A 4 56.83 -82.00 16.34
CA PRO A 4 56.78 -81.40 17.68
C PRO A 4 55.85 -80.18 17.74
N THR A 5 55.06 -80.10 18.81
CA THR A 5 53.96 -79.12 19.00
C THR A 5 54.31 -78.08 20.07
N GLY A 6 54.38 -76.79 19.67
CA GLY A 6 54.15 -75.58 20.52
C GLY A 6 55.22 -75.19 21.56
N PRO A 7 55.22 -73.93 22.08
CA PRO A 7 54.10 -72.98 22.13
C PRO A 7 54.30 -71.67 21.33
N ARG A 8 53.17 -71.02 21.02
CA ARG A 8 53.07 -69.76 20.29
C ARG A 8 53.26 -68.55 21.24
N VAL A 9 54.02 -67.58 20.76
CA VAL A 9 54.15 -66.23 21.32
C VAL A 9 52.87 -65.43 20.99
N SER A 10 52.25 -64.85 22.02
CA SER A 10 51.09 -63.96 21.92
C SER A 10 51.52 -62.54 21.56
N CYS A 11 50.94 -62.00 20.49
CA CYS A 11 51.12 -60.62 20.03
C CYS A 11 50.07 -59.71 20.71
N PRO A 12 50.42 -58.56 21.31
CA PRO A 12 49.44 -57.68 21.94
C PRO A 12 48.76 -56.83 20.85
N LYS A 13 47.47 -57.04 20.65
CA LYS A 13 46.63 -56.23 19.77
C LYS A 13 45.56 -55.53 20.63
N ALA A 14 45.96 -54.47 21.33
CA ALA A 14 45.03 -53.76 22.21
C ALA A 14 45.27 -52.25 22.32
N ASP A 15 45.93 -51.57 21.37
CA ASP A 15 46.20 -50.12 21.51
C ASP A 15 45.96 -49.29 20.23
N VAL A 16 45.11 -49.75 19.30
CA VAL A 16 44.79 -48.98 18.08
C VAL A 16 43.32 -48.56 17.98
N ALA A 17 42.45 -49.07 18.84
CA ALA A 17 41.01 -48.76 18.78
C ALA A 17 40.59 -47.49 19.54
N ARG A 18 41.43 -46.94 20.44
CA ARG A 18 41.07 -45.82 21.32
C ARG A 18 41.50 -44.43 20.85
N ALA A 19 42.41 -44.34 19.88
CA ALA A 19 42.85 -43.05 19.31
C ALA A 19 41.98 -42.56 18.14
N LEU A 20 41.24 -43.45 17.47
CA LEU A 20 40.38 -43.10 16.33
C LEU A 20 38.98 -42.59 16.72
N LEU A 21 38.53 -42.84 17.95
CA LEU A 21 37.22 -42.39 18.42
C LEU A 21 37.20 -40.93 18.91
N LEU A 22 38.36 -40.33 19.20
CA LEU A 22 38.46 -38.91 19.56
C LEU A 22 38.65 -37.97 18.36
N GLY A 23 39.11 -38.50 17.21
CA GLY A 23 39.24 -37.73 15.96
C GLY A 23 37.94 -37.50 15.20
N TRP A 24 36.86 -38.22 15.55
CA TRP A 24 35.55 -38.11 14.88
C TRP A 24 34.57 -37.17 15.58
N VAL A 25 34.88 -36.70 16.79
CA VAL A 25 34.02 -35.75 17.53
C VAL A 25 34.29 -34.30 17.13
N LEU A 26 35.40 -33.99 16.45
CA LEU A 26 35.80 -32.61 16.12
C LEU A 26 35.43 -32.14 14.70
N VAL A 27 34.69 -32.92 13.90
CA VAL A 27 34.39 -32.57 12.48
C VAL A 27 32.90 -32.29 12.23
N GLN A 28 32.11 -31.94 13.25
CA GLN A 28 30.68 -31.61 13.03
C GLN A 28 30.23 -30.25 13.57
N VAL A 29 31.15 -29.32 13.83
CA VAL A 29 30.77 -27.89 13.81
C VAL A 29 30.77 -27.43 12.35
N ALA A 30 29.88 -28.03 11.54
CA ALA A 30 29.40 -27.35 10.36
C ALA A 30 28.75 -26.07 10.90
N GLY A 31 29.34 -24.92 10.56
CA GLY A 31 28.77 -23.64 10.92
C GLY A 31 27.31 -23.67 10.53
N ALA A 32 26.43 -23.50 11.52
CA ALA A 32 25.10 -22.99 11.23
C ALA A 32 25.35 -21.61 10.62
N THR A 33 25.51 -21.56 9.30
CA THR A 33 25.25 -20.34 8.54
C THR A 33 23.83 -20.01 8.92
N GLY A 34 23.67 -19.06 9.84
CA GLY A 34 22.36 -18.59 10.24
C GLY A 34 21.69 -18.17 8.95
N THR A 35 20.78 -19.00 8.45
CA THR A 35 19.76 -18.56 7.51
C THR A 35 19.03 -17.48 8.30
N THR A 36 19.44 -16.22 8.12
CA THR A 36 18.61 -15.08 8.51
C THR A 36 17.30 -15.34 7.79
N ASP A 37 16.32 -15.83 8.54
CA ASP A 37 15.03 -16.22 7.98
C ASP A 37 14.39 -14.95 7.46
N VAL A 38 14.52 -14.71 6.16
CA VAL A 38 13.95 -13.53 5.51
C VAL A 38 12.46 -13.71 5.54
N ILE A 39 11.80 -12.96 6.40
CA ILE A 39 10.34 -13.00 6.56
C ILE A 39 9.73 -12.24 5.37
N ALA A 40 8.69 -12.83 4.77
CA ALA A 40 7.94 -12.15 3.74
C ALA A 40 7.16 -10.98 4.35
N ALA A 41 7.04 -9.88 3.61
CA ALA A 41 6.17 -8.78 4.01
C ALA A 41 4.72 -9.25 4.23
N TYR A 42 3.98 -8.63 5.14
CA TYR A 42 2.59 -8.95 5.44
C TYR A 42 1.79 -7.67 5.71
N ASN A 43 0.47 -7.79 5.85
CA ASN A 43 -0.45 -6.65 6.04
C ASN A 43 -0.37 -5.58 4.92
N LEU A 44 -0.12 -6.01 3.68
CA LEU A 44 -0.04 -5.10 2.52
C LEU A 44 -1.34 -4.34 2.34
N THR A 45 -1.27 -3.01 2.42
CA THR A 45 -2.43 -2.12 2.44
C THR A 45 -2.26 -0.96 1.47
N TRP A 46 -3.30 -0.66 0.71
CA TRP A 46 -3.35 0.50 -0.18
C TRP A 46 -3.76 1.76 0.57
N LYS A 47 -2.92 2.80 0.51
CA LYS A 47 -3.27 4.17 0.89
C LYS A 47 -3.40 5.01 -0.37
N SER A 48 -4.62 5.20 -0.83
CA SER A 48 -4.89 6.05 -2.00
C SER A 48 -5.86 7.18 -1.68
N THR A 49 -5.48 8.43 -2.01
CA THR A 49 -6.33 9.62 -1.91
C THR A 49 -6.09 10.55 -3.10
N ASN A 50 -7.16 10.93 -3.80
CA ASN A 50 -7.07 11.73 -5.03
C ASN A 50 -6.04 11.20 -6.03
N PHE A 51 -5.96 9.87 -6.16
CA PHE A 51 -5.03 9.15 -7.03
C PHE A 51 -3.55 9.28 -6.66
N LYS A 52 -3.20 9.85 -5.50
CA LYS A 52 -1.91 9.58 -4.85
C LYS A 52 -1.99 8.20 -4.22
N THR A 53 -1.18 7.24 -4.68
CA THR A 53 -1.29 5.83 -4.28
C THR A 53 0.02 5.34 -3.69
N ILE A 54 -0.01 4.97 -2.41
CA ILE A 54 1.10 4.41 -1.65
C ILE A 54 0.70 3.01 -1.19
N LEU A 55 1.60 2.04 -1.37
CA LEU A 55 1.46 0.70 -0.80
C LEU A 55 2.24 0.66 0.52
N GLU A 56 1.60 0.27 1.62
CA GLU A 56 2.23 0.10 2.93
C GLU A 56 2.25 -1.40 3.31
N TRP A 57 3.24 -1.81 4.11
CA TRP A 57 3.35 -3.18 4.61
C TRP A 57 4.07 -3.26 5.95
N GLU A 58 4.15 -4.46 6.49
CA GLU A 58 4.94 -4.84 7.67
C GLU A 58 5.83 -6.05 7.31
N PRO A 59 6.83 -6.44 8.12
CA PRO A 59 7.37 -5.73 9.28
C PRO A 59 8.35 -4.63 8.86
N LYS A 60 8.88 -3.89 9.85
CA LYS A 60 10.11 -3.13 9.62
C LYS A 60 11.27 -4.09 9.37
N PRO A 61 12.14 -3.81 8.38
CA PRO A 61 13.18 -4.75 8.02
C PRO A 61 14.22 -4.89 9.14
N ILE A 62 14.57 -6.14 9.44
CA ILE A 62 15.70 -6.51 10.28
C ILE A 62 16.52 -7.48 9.43
N SER A 63 17.72 -7.05 8.98
CA SER A 63 18.63 -7.79 8.08
C SER A 63 18.05 -8.23 6.72
N HIS A 64 17.03 -7.55 6.22
CA HIS A 64 16.48 -7.75 4.88
C HIS A 64 16.03 -6.42 4.27
N VAL A 65 15.76 -6.40 2.97
CA VAL A 65 15.29 -5.23 2.22
C VAL A 65 14.16 -5.63 1.28
N TYR A 66 13.38 -4.65 0.83
CA TYR A 66 12.19 -4.88 0.01
C TYR A 66 12.35 -4.36 -1.42
N THR A 67 11.62 -4.96 -2.35
CA THR A 67 11.34 -4.36 -3.66
C THR A 67 9.88 -4.57 -3.99
N VAL A 68 9.21 -3.51 -4.45
CA VAL A 68 7.81 -3.60 -4.87
C VAL A 68 7.75 -3.94 -6.34
N GLN A 69 6.86 -4.85 -6.70
CA GLN A 69 6.47 -5.12 -8.07
C GLN A 69 5.01 -4.75 -8.26
N ILE A 70 4.70 -4.11 -9.39
CA ILE A 70 3.34 -3.74 -9.76
C ILE A 70 3.09 -4.04 -11.25
N SER A 71 1.90 -4.53 -11.56
CA SER A 71 1.42 -4.77 -12.92
C SER A 71 -0.02 -4.26 -13.08
N ALA A 72 -0.34 -3.80 -14.29
CA ALA A 72 -1.72 -3.54 -14.70
C ALA A 72 -2.28 -4.82 -15.34
N GLY A 73 -3.30 -5.43 -14.71
CA GLY A 73 -3.89 -6.69 -15.19
C GLY A 73 -2.85 -7.80 -15.43
N LEU A 74 -2.86 -8.36 -16.64
CA LEU A 74 -1.92 -9.40 -17.10
C LEU A 74 -0.63 -8.83 -17.73
N GLY A 75 -0.36 -7.54 -17.54
CA GLY A 75 0.83 -6.88 -18.07
C GLY A 75 2.12 -7.29 -17.36
N ASN A 76 3.24 -6.76 -17.86
CA ASN A 76 4.56 -7.00 -17.27
C ASN A 76 4.68 -6.38 -15.89
N TRP A 77 5.35 -7.09 -14.97
CA TRP A 77 5.72 -6.57 -13.66
C TRP A 77 6.79 -5.50 -13.79
N LYS A 78 6.57 -4.36 -13.13
CA LYS A 78 7.55 -3.29 -12.99
C LYS A 78 8.03 -3.19 -11.56
N ASN A 79 9.35 -3.05 -11.39
CA ASN A 79 9.95 -2.86 -10.09
C ASN A 79 9.87 -1.39 -9.65
N LYS A 80 9.56 -1.16 -8.38
CA LYS A 80 9.55 0.14 -7.69
C LYS A 80 10.20 -0.02 -6.32
N CYS A 81 10.71 1.09 -5.78
CA CYS A 81 11.31 1.13 -4.44
C CYS A 81 12.34 0.00 -4.25
N PHE A 82 13.39 0.02 -5.08
CA PHE A 82 14.39 -1.03 -5.16
C PHE A 82 15.19 -1.15 -3.87
N TYR A 83 15.27 -2.36 -3.34
CA TYR A 83 16.06 -2.72 -2.15
C TYR A 83 15.91 -1.73 -0.99
N THR A 84 14.68 -1.27 -0.75
CA THR A 84 14.39 -0.27 0.27
C THR A 84 14.30 -0.88 1.66
N THR A 85 14.66 -0.08 2.66
CA THR A 85 14.37 -0.36 4.08
C THR A 85 13.02 0.23 4.52
N ASP A 86 12.37 1.00 3.66
CA ASP A 86 11.06 1.57 3.95
C ASP A 86 9.98 0.48 3.92
N THR A 87 8.93 0.71 4.69
CA THR A 87 7.74 -0.14 4.72
C THR A 87 6.57 0.48 3.97
N GLU A 88 6.90 1.36 3.03
CA GLU A 88 5.97 2.03 2.13
C GLU A 88 6.61 2.24 0.75
N CYS A 89 5.78 2.32 -0.29
CA CYS A 89 6.22 2.64 -1.63
C CYS A 89 5.19 3.47 -2.39
N ASP A 90 5.62 4.62 -2.89
CA ASP A 90 4.83 5.43 -3.80
C ASP A 90 4.83 4.81 -5.21
N VAL A 91 3.66 4.33 -5.62
CA VAL A 91 3.43 3.71 -6.93
C VAL A 91 2.47 4.54 -7.79
N THR A 92 2.27 5.81 -7.43
CA THR A 92 1.35 6.72 -8.14
C THR A 92 1.63 6.76 -9.64
N ASP A 93 2.91 6.84 -10.02
CA ASP A 93 3.35 6.94 -11.43
C ASP A 93 3.12 5.64 -12.23
N GLU A 94 2.83 4.52 -11.58
CA GLU A 94 2.48 3.26 -12.24
C GLU A 94 0.96 3.09 -12.39
N THR A 95 0.19 3.74 -11.51
CA THR A 95 -1.28 3.71 -11.49
C THR A 95 -1.93 4.75 -12.41
N VAL A 96 -1.31 5.03 -13.57
CA VAL A 96 -1.72 6.11 -14.49
C VAL A 96 -3.11 5.86 -15.09
N ASN A 97 -3.39 4.62 -15.49
CA ASN A 97 -4.71 4.26 -16.02
C ASN A 97 -5.64 3.92 -14.85
N VAL A 98 -6.41 4.92 -14.43
CA VAL A 98 -7.25 4.80 -13.22
C VAL A 98 -8.35 3.74 -13.31
N LYS A 99 -8.70 3.27 -14.52
CA LYS A 99 -9.74 2.25 -14.72
C LYS A 99 -9.22 0.82 -14.69
N GLU A 100 -7.91 0.62 -14.73
CA GLU A 100 -7.31 -0.71 -14.67
C GLU A 100 -7.27 -1.23 -13.24
N THR A 101 -7.35 -2.56 -13.10
CA THR A 101 -7.06 -3.23 -11.83
C THR A 101 -5.58 -3.61 -11.79
N TYR A 102 -4.91 -3.14 -10.76
CA TYR A 102 -3.50 -3.37 -10.51
C TYR A 102 -3.30 -4.52 -9.53
N ALA A 103 -2.31 -5.35 -9.83
CA ALA A 103 -1.74 -6.30 -8.89
C ALA A 103 -0.40 -5.76 -8.40
N ALA A 104 -0.11 -5.93 -7.12
CA ALA A 104 1.20 -5.58 -6.56
C ALA A 104 1.69 -6.68 -5.62
N ARG A 105 3.00 -6.80 -5.49
CA ARG A 105 3.64 -7.70 -4.53
C ARG A 105 4.92 -7.09 -3.98
N VAL A 106 5.24 -7.42 -2.73
CA VAL A 106 6.46 -6.97 -2.07
C VAL A 106 7.40 -8.16 -1.93
N LEU A 107 8.56 -8.06 -2.58
CA LEU A 107 9.63 -9.05 -2.55
C LEU A 107 10.56 -8.73 -1.38
N SER A 108 10.98 -9.75 -0.64
CA SER A 108 11.88 -9.64 0.51
C SER A 108 13.21 -10.31 0.20
N PHE A 109 14.31 -9.58 0.34
CA PHE A 109 15.66 -10.02 0.03
C PHE A 109 16.55 -9.98 1.28
N PRO A 110 17.43 -10.96 1.51
CA PRO A 110 18.48 -10.83 2.51
C PRO A 110 19.35 -9.61 2.18
N ALA A 111 19.68 -8.78 3.16
CA ALA A 111 20.40 -7.53 2.92
C ALA A 111 21.82 -7.75 2.37
N ASP A 112 22.42 -8.90 2.66
CA ASP A 112 23.76 -9.32 2.26
C ASP A 112 23.79 -10.16 0.96
N ALA A 113 22.63 -10.65 0.49
CA ALA A 113 22.54 -11.59 -0.63
C ALA A 113 21.46 -11.21 -1.66
N VAL A 114 21.32 -9.90 -1.90
CA VAL A 114 20.31 -9.33 -2.81
C VAL A 114 20.41 -9.84 -4.26
N HIS A 115 21.60 -10.25 -4.71
CA HIS A 115 21.87 -10.78 -6.06
C HIS A 115 21.92 -12.31 -6.12
N ALA A 116 21.48 -13.01 -5.05
CA ALA A 116 21.42 -14.46 -5.07
C ALA A 116 20.43 -14.95 -6.15
N ALA A 117 20.76 -16.08 -6.77
CA ALA A 117 19.91 -16.71 -7.81
C ALA A 117 18.61 -17.31 -7.26
N GLN A 118 18.38 -17.26 -5.94
CA GLN A 118 17.18 -17.76 -5.30
C GLN A 118 16.01 -16.80 -5.51
N GLU A 119 14.83 -17.33 -5.84
CA GLU A 119 13.62 -16.53 -5.94
C GLU A 119 13.29 -15.92 -4.55
N PRO A 120 13.15 -14.59 -4.44
CA PRO A 120 12.84 -13.93 -3.18
C PRO A 120 11.44 -14.30 -2.69
N ARG A 121 11.25 -14.36 -1.37
CA ARG A 121 9.91 -14.51 -0.80
C ARG A 121 9.09 -13.25 -1.10
N PHE A 122 7.80 -13.42 -1.39
CA PHE A 122 6.91 -12.30 -1.64
C PHE A 122 5.50 -12.51 -1.11
N THR A 123 4.80 -11.40 -0.94
CA THR A 123 3.38 -11.37 -0.59
C THR A 123 2.64 -10.46 -1.55
N ASN A 124 1.46 -10.90 -1.99
CA ASN A 124 0.60 -10.12 -2.89
C ASN A 124 -0.27 -9.15 -2.08
N ALA A 125 -0.43 -7.94 -2.59
CA ALA A 125 -1.41 -6.99 -2.12
C ALA A 125 -2.82 -7.38 -2.62
N PRO A 126 -3.90 -6.91 -1.96
CA PRO A 126 -5.24 -6.96 -2.55
C PRO A 126 -5.27 -6.28 -3.92
N PRO A 127 -6.15 -6.70 -4.85
CA PRO A 127 -6.32 -6.00 -6.12
C PRO A 127 -6.76 -4.56 -5.89
N PHE A 128 -6.28 -3.63 -6.72
CA PHE A 128 -6.55 -2.20 -6.58
C PHE A 128 -6.95 -1.56 -7.90
N THR A 129 -8.13 -0.97 -7.95
CA THR A 129 -8.66 -0.24 -9.11
C THR A 129 -8.79 1.23 -8.72
N PRO A 130 -7.88 2.13 -9.15
CA PRO A 130 -7.82 3.51 -8.63
C PRO A 130 -9.14 4.26 -8.70
N TYR A 131 -9.91 4.10 -9.79
CA TYR A 131 -11.22 4.73 -9.97
C TYR A 131 -12.24 4.32 -8.90
N LEU A 132 -12.20 3.05 -8.48
CA LEU A 132 -13.13 2.47 -7.50
C LEU A 132 -12.62 2.62 -6.07
N ASP A 133 -11.32 2.53 -5.85
CA ASP A 133 -10.74 2.33 -4.53
C ASP A 133 -10.05 3.57 -3.96
N THR A 134 -9.72 4.59 -4.78
CA THR A 134 -9.13 5.83 -4.26
C THR A 134 -10.10 6.51 -3.29
N ASN A 135 -9.60 7.00 -2.16
CA ASN A 135 -10.38 7.90 -1.33
C ASN A 135 -10.50 9.25 -2.04
N LEU A 136 -11.65 9.90 -1.86
CA LEU A 136 -11.82 11.30 -2.24
C LEU A 136 -11.31 12.18 -1.11
N GLY A 137 -10.38 13.07 -1.43
CA GLY A 137 -9.86 14.05 -0.50
C GLY A 137 -10.95 15.00 0.00
N GLN A 138 -10.66 15.65 1.12
CA GLN A 138 -11.55 16.65 1.69
C GLN A 138 -11.74 17.82 0.70
N PRO A 139 -12.98 18.17 0.30
CA PRO A 139 -13.21 19.30 -0.60
C PRO A 139 -12.81 20.61 0.06
N THR A 140 -12.67 21.68 -0.73
CA THR A 140 -12.44 23.03 -0.19
C THR A 140 -13.45 23.98 -0.79
N ILE A 141 -14.13 24.76 0.05
CA ILE A 141 -14.98 25.85 -0.43
C ILE A 141 -14.05 26.95 -0.95
N GLY A 142 -14.19 27.30 -2.22
CA GLY A 142 -13.39 28.35 -2.85
C GLY A 142 -13.96 29.74 -2.57
N SER A 143 -15.25 29.91 -2.82
CA SER A 143 -15.97 31.15 -2.54
C SER A 143 -17.44 30.87 -2.26
N PHE A 144 -18.08 31.83 -1.60
CA PHE A 144 -19.52 31.87 -1.49
C PHE A 144 -19.99 33.32 -1.65
N GLU A 145 -21.12 33.51 -2.32
CA GLU A 145 -21.70 34.82 -2.59
C GLU A 145 -23.21 34.75 -2.37
N GLN A 146 -23.74 35.72 -1.64
CA GLN A 146 -25.17 35.86 -1.45
C GLN A 146 -25.74 36.87 -2.44
N VAL A 147 -26.59 36.40 -3.36
CA VAL A 147 -27.31 37.25 -4.32
C VAL A 147 -28.79 37.26 -3.94
N GLY A 148 -29.17 38.32 -3.22
CA GLY A 148 -30.49 38.47 -2.62
C GLY A 148 -30.79 37.33 -1.65
N THR A 149 -31.71 36.47 -2.07
CA THR A 149 -32.16 35.32 -1.31
C THR A 149 -31.22 34.12 -1.45
N LYS A 150 -30.50 33.99 -2.57
CA LYS A 150 -29.74 32.79 -2.95
C LYS A 150 -28.30 32.84 -2.46
N LEU A 151 -27.75 31.69 -2.05
CA LEU A 151 -26.35 31.54 -1.67
C LEU A 151 -25.63 30.68 -2.70
N ASN A 152 -24.80 31.31 -3.52
CA ASN A 152 -23.95 30.63 -4.47
C ASN A 152 -22.70 30.14 -3.74
N VAL A 153 -22.50 28.82 -3.69
CA VAL A 153 -21.28 28.22 -3.14
C VAL A 153 -20.49 27.59 -4.27
N THR A 154 -19.23 27.98 -4.40
CA THR A 154 -18.29 27.39 -5.36
C THR A 154 -17.29 26.52 -4.62
N VAL A 155 -17.24 25.24 -4.98
CA VAL A 155 -16.21 24.31 -4.51
C VAL A 155 -14.98 24.45 -5.40
N ARG A 156 -13.80 24.53 -4.78
CA ARG A 156 -12.52 24.55 -5.50
C ARG A 156 -12.30 23.18 -6.16
N ALA A 157 -11.91 23.19 -7.43
CA ALA A 157 -11.54 21.98 -8.14
C ALA A 157 -10.28 21.36 -7.50
N ALA A 158 -10.44 20.21 -6.85
CA ALA A 158 -9.32 19.48 -6.27
C ALA A 158 -8.50 18.83 -7.40
N ARG A 159 -7.19 19.10 -7.42
CA ARG A 159 -6.25 18.47 -8.36
C ARG A 159 -6.00 17.03 -7.96
N THR A 160 -5.78 16.20 -8.97
CA THR A 160 -5.36 14.80 -8.84
C THR A 160 -3.95 14.64 -9.37
N LEU A 161 -3.32 13.50 -9.09
CA LEU A 161 -2.04 13.14 -9.72
C LEU A 161 -2.19 12.44 -11.08
N VAL A 162 -3.42 12.27 -11.56
CA VAL A 162 -3.70 11.78 -12.91
C VAL A 162 -3.32 12.85 -13.91
N ARG A 163 -2.61 12.46 -14.97
CA ARG A 163 -2.20 13.37 -16.04
C ARG A 163 -2.89 13.05 -17.35
N ALA A 164 -3.28 14.08 -18.07
CA ALA A 164 -3.60 14.01 -19.49
C ALA A 164 -2.89 15.17 -20.22
N ASN A 165 -2.25 14.87 -21.35
CA ASN A 165 -1.53 15.84 -22.17
C ASN A 165 -0.53 16.71 -21.36
N GLY A 166 0.19 16.09 -20.42
CA GLY A 166 1.18 16.77 -19.57
C GLY A 166 0.61 17.57 -18.39
N THR A 167 -0.70 17.73 -18.29
CA THR A 167 -1.37 18.51 -17.23
C THR A 167 -2.08 17.61 -16.21
N PHE A 168 -2.15 18.06 -14.96
CA PHE A 168 -2.87 17.36 -13.90
C PHE A 168 -4.38 17.57 -14.03
N LEU A 169 -5.13 16.48 -14.04
CA LEU A 169 -6.58 16.49 -14.09
C LEU A 169 -7.17 16.85 -12.72
N SER A 170 -8.31 17.52 -12.70
CA SER A 170 -9.11 17.68 -11.49
C SER A 170 -9.96 16.43 -11.21
N LEU A 171 -10.50 16.30 -10.00
CA LEU A 171 -11.46 15.24 -9.67
C LEU A 171 -12.65 15.24 -10.64
N ARG A 172 -13.11 16.43 -11.05
CA ARG A 172 -14.24 16.57 -11.98
C ARG A 172 -13.87 16.08 -13.38
N ASP A 173 -12.64 16.28 -13.82
CA ASP A 173 -12.19 15.80 -15.14
C ASP A 173 -12.11 14.26 -15.18
N VAL A 174 -11.74 13.63 -14.05
CA VAL A 174 -11.61 12.16 -13.96
C VAL A 174 -12.96 11.47 -13.77
N PHE A 175 -13.77 11.92 -12.83
CA PHE A 175 -15.06 11.29 -12.48
C PHE A 175 -16.25 11.84 -13.28
N GLY A 176 -16.13 13.04 -13.87
CA GLY A 176 -17.19 13.68 -14.63
C GLY A 176 -18.50 13.79 -13.86
N LYS A 177 -19.52 13.13 -14.41
CA LYS A 177 -20.90 13.02 -13.90
C LYS A 177 -21.04 12.07 -12.71
N ASP A 178 -20.05 11.22 -12.46
CA ASP A 178 -20.06 10.32 -11.30
C ASP A 178 -19.71 11.09 -10.02
N LEU A 179 -19.08 12.26 -10.11
CA LEU A 179 -18.74 13.09 -8.96
C LEU A 179 -19.93 13.92 -8.48
N ASN A 180 -20.26 13.81 -7.19
CA ASN A 180 -21.28 14.62 -6.53
C ASN A 180 -20.70 15.38 -5.34
N TYR A 181 -21.27 16.57 -5.10
CA TYR A 181 -21.00 17.34 -3.91
C TYR A 181 -22.28 17.51 -3.11
N THR A 182 -22.18 17.31 -1.80
CA THR A 182 -23.28 17.54 -0.86
C THR A 182 -22.90 18.70 0.05
N LEU A 183 -23.67 19.78 -0.04
CA LEU A 183 -23.54 20.94 0.83
C LEU A 183 -24.46 20.76 2.04
N TYR A 184 -23.84 20.78 3.22
CA TYR A 184 -24.51 20.91 4.50
C TYR A 184 -24.38 22.36 4.97
N TYR A 185 -25.47 22.95 5.40
CA TYR A 185 -25.46 24.31 5.93
C TYR A 185 -26.47 24.45 7.06
N TRP A 186 -26.22 25.41 7.94
CA TRP A 186 -27.13 25.76 9.02
C TRP A 186 -27.00 27.25 9.31
N ARG A 187 -28.10 27.83 9.81
CA ARG A 187 -28.10 29.20 10.33
C ARG A 187 -27.58 29.16 11.76
N ALA A 188 -26.75 30.11 12.16
CA ALA A 188 -26.22 30.17 13.53
C ALA A 188 -27.34 30.21 14.59
N SER A 189 -28.47 30.85 14.28
CA SER A 189 -29.63 30.97 15.16
C SER A 189 -30.60 29.78 15.09
N SER A 190 -30.24 28.68 14.45
CA SER A 190 -31.12 27.51 14.28
C SER A 190 -30.38 26.21 14.57
N THR A 191 -31.05 25.28 15.24
CA THR A 191 -30.57 23.91 15.46
C THR A 191 -30.75 22.99 14.25
N GLY A 192 -31.48 23.45 13.20
CA GLY A 192 -31.77 22.66 12.01
C GLY A 192 -30.64 22.66 10.98
N LYS A 193 -30.10 21.48 10.68
CA LYS A 193 -29.17 21.27 9.56
C LYS A 193 -29.95 21.06 8.26
N LYS A 194 -29.56 21.75 7.20
CA LYS A 194 -30.11 21.56 5.85
C LYS A 194 -29.07 20.95 4.93
N CYS A 195 -29.53 20.15 3.98
CA CYS A 195 -28.71 19.41 3.03
C CYS A 195 -29.18 19.72 1.61
N SER A 196 -28.24 19.94 0.70
CA SER A 196 -28.50 19.96 -0.73
C SER A 196 -27.44 19.13 -1.43
N SER A 197 -27.90 18.21 -2.29
CA SER A 197 -27.05 17.41 -3.16
C SER A 197 -27.21 17.94 -4.58
N SER A 198 -26.11 18.27 -5.24
CA SER A 198 -26.17 18.72 -6.63
C SER A 198 -25.05 18.11 -7.47
N LEU A 199 -25.41 17.69 -8.69
CA LEU A 199 -24.48 17.19 -9.71
C LEU A 199 -23.63 18.34 -10.28
N GLU A 200 -24.23 19.51 -10.36
CA GLU A 200 -23.61 20.77 -10.76
C GLU A 200 -23.90 21.84 -9.72
N ARG A 201 -23.27 23.00 -9.85
CA ARG A 201 -23.44 24.20 -9.01
C ARG A 201 -24.91 24.47 -8.64
N TRP A 202 -25.10 25.43 -7.74
CA TRP A 202 -26.38 26.10 -7.40
C TRP A 202 -27.12 25.53 -6.18
N CYS A 203 -27.18 26.34 -5.13
CA CYS A 203 -28.21 26.26 -4.10
C CYS A 203 -28.98 27.58 -4.13
N SER A 204 -30.20 27.57 -4.67
CA SER A 204 -31.12 28.69 -4.46
C SER A 204 -31.65 28.63 -3.04
N TRP A 205 -31.57 29.73 -2.31
CA TRP A 205 -32.32 29.88 -1.07
C TRP A 205 -33.01 31.23 -0.99
N SER A 206 -33.67 31.48 0.13
CA SER A 206 -34.15 32.76 0.62
C SER A 206 -33.90 32.92 2.10
N SER A 207 -33.01 33.84 2.50
CA SER A 207 -33.26 34.65 3.70
C SER A 207 -32.31 35.83 3.93
N SER A 208 -32.84 36.77 4.69
CA SER A 208 -32.39 38.10 5.11
C SER A 208 -31.52 38.15 6.39
N SER A 209 -30.60 37.21 6.65
CA SER A 209 -29.70 37.37 7.82
C SER A 209 -28.34 36.66 7.71
N SER A 210 -27.32 37.27 8.31
CA SER A 210 -25.91 37.33 7.91
C SER A 210 -24.95 36.31 8.53
N SER A 211 -25.41 35.19 9.11
CA SER A 211 -24.49 34.17 9.64
C SER A 211 -24.94 32.72 9.37
N CYS A 212 -24.28 32.10 8.39
CA CYS A 212 -24.42 30.67 8.08
C CYS A 212 -23.03 30.02 7.96
N CYS A 213 -22.87 28.79 8.46
CA CYS A 213 -21.64 28.01 8.33
C CYS A 213 -21.85 26.88 7.29
N PRO A 214 -21.21 26.95 6.11
CA PRO A 214 -21.28 25.90 5.10
C PRO A 214 -20.22 24.79 5.33
N CYS A 215 -20.61 23.54 5.11
CA CYS A 215 -19.76 22.35 5.05
C CYS A 215 -20.01 21.60 3.74
N VAL A 216 -18.96 21.15 3.05
CA VAL A 216 -19.09 20.36 1.82
C VAL A 216 -18.54 18.96 2.02
N CYS A 217 -19.22 17.99 1.43
CA CYS A 217 -18.77 16.61 1.31
C CYS A 217 -18.68 16.25 -0.17
N THR A 218 -17.72 15.40 -0.53
CA THR A 218 -17.57 14.88 -1.89
C THR A 218 -17.87 13.39 -1.89
N SER A 219 -18.63 12.93 -2.87
CA SER A 219 -18.84 11.51 -3.15
C SER A 219 -18.68 11.26 -4.64
N ALA A 220 -18.37 10.02 -5.02
CA ALA A 220 -18.41 9.58 -6.41
C ALA A 220 -19.30 8.34 -6.51
N GLY A 221 -20.24 8.34 -7.45
CA GLY A 221 -21.05 7.17 -7.79
C GLY A 221 -20.16 6.12 -8.43
N ARG A 222 -19.87 5.04 -7.71
CA ARG A 222 -19.04 3.92 -8.19
C ARG A 222 -19.95 2.71 -8.35
N SER A 223 -20.08 2.22 -9.57
CA SER A 223 -20.73 0.93 -9.81
C SER A 223 -19.96 -0.16 -9.05
N GLY A 224 -20.56 -0.74 -8.00
CA GLY A 224 -19.98 -1.85 -7.22
C GLY A 224 -19.64 -1.60 -5.75
N GLN A 225 -19.65 -0.35 -5.25
CA GLN A 225 -19.46 -0.04 -3.82
C GLN A 225 -20.34 1.15 -3.39
N GLY A 226 -20.93 1.06 -2.20
CA GLY A 226 -21.77 2.11 -1.61
C GLY A 226 -21.02 3.45 -1.45
N GLN A 227 -21.77 4.56 -1.43
CA GLN A 227 -21.20 5.91 -1.37
C GLN A 227 -20.39 6.16 -0.09
N VAL A 228 -19.08 6.37 -0.20
CA VAL A 228 -18.22 6.79 0.92
C VAL A 228 -17.57 8.14 0.59
N GLY A 229 -17.82 9.16 1.42
CA GLY A 229 -17.28 10.52 1.26
C GLY A 229 -16.80 11.12 2.59
N ARG A 230 -15.74 11.95 2.55
CA ARG A 230 -15.19 12.66 3.72
C ARG A 230 -15.75 14.09 3.84
N ARG A 231 -15.88 14.60 5.08
CA ARG A 231 -16.50 15.90 5.41
C ARG A 231 -15.47 17.01 5.63
N THR A 232 -15.78 18.26 5.27
CA THR A 232 -15.06 19.46 5.76
C THR A 232 -15.60 19.94 7.10
N ARG A 233 -14.71 20.42 7.99
CA ARG A 233 -15.09 21.18 9.19
C ARG A 233 -15.10 22.68 8.83
N PRO A 234 -16.05 23.50 9.31
CA PRO A 234 -16.01 24.94 9.08
C PRO A 234 -14.80 25.54 9.82
N SER A 235 -14.11 26.48 9.16
CA SER A 235 -13.18 27.43 9.77
C SER A 235 -13.93 28.58 10.42
#